data_AF-J1EE28-F1
#
_entry.id   AF-J1EE28-F1
#
_cell.length_a   1.000
_cell.length_b   1.000
_cell.length_c   1.000
_cell.angle_alpha   90.00
_cell.angle_beta   90.00
_cell.angle_gamma   90.00
#
_symmetry.space_group_name_H-M   'P 1'
#
loop_
_entity.id
_entity.type
_entity.pdbx_description
1 polymer ?
#
loop_
_entity_poly.entity_id
_entity_poly.type
_entity_poly.pdbx_seq_one_letter_code
_entity_poly.pdbx_strand_id
1 'polypeptide(L)'
;MSAGSEYLVRPVKELHETSCVRNHSFIEFAGLMNEYITACRAANTKGIDFTQCNVHNGQILPLHPVMSDYINEKLECIFFGAKVLEAGEAA
;
A
#
# COMPACT_ATOMS: atom_id res chain seq x y z
N MET A 1 18.50 -18.21 -3.56
CA MET A 1 18.76 -17.52 -2.27
C MET A 1 18.12 -16.15 -2.35
N SER A 2 17.01 -15.93 -1.64
CA SER A 2 16.20 -14.71 -1.71
C SER A 2 16.54 -13.79 -0.55
N ALA A 3 17.54 -12.91 -0.73
CA ALA A 3 17.95 -11.92 0.27
C ALA A 3 17.05 -10.66 0.26
N GLY A 4 16.18 -10.48 -0.74
CA GLY A 4 15.43 -9.24 -0.94
C GLY A 4 14.20 -9.05 -0.04
N SER A 5 13.71 -10.10 0.64
CA SER A 5 12.49 -9.98 1.47
C SER A 5 12.79 -9.50 2.89
N GLU A 6 14.01 -9.68 3.40
CA GLU A 6 14.36 -9.32 4.77
C GLU A 6 14.64 -7.82 4.94
N TYR A 7 15.11 -7.15 3.86
CA TYR A 7 15.47 -5.74 3.87
C TYR A 7 14.29 -4.75 3.96
N LEU A 8 13.06 -5.17 3.63
CA LEU A 8 11.87 -4.31 3.69
C LEU A 8 11.02 -4.50 4.96
N VAL A 9 11.15 -5.63 5.65
CA VAL A 9 10.37 -5.92 6.86
C VAL A 9 10.99 -5.28 8.11
N ARG A 10 12.33 -5.17 8.15
CA ARG A 10 13.07 -4.59 9.27
C ARG A 10 12.80 -3.09 9.52
N PRO A 11 12.72 -2.20 8.52
CA PRO A 11 12.56 -0.75 8.74
C PRO A 11 11.22 -0.35 9.39
N VAL A 12 10.13 -1.08 9.10
CA VAL A 12 8.78 -0.69 9.56
C VAL A 12 8.56 -1.00 11.05
N LYS A 13 9.26 -2.01 11.57
CA LYS A 13 9.13 -2.40 12.98
C LYS A 13 9.84 -1.41 13.92
N GLU A 14 11.02 -0.92 13.52
CA GLU A 14 11.77 0.10 14.26
C GLU A 14 11.06 1.46 14.27
N LEU A 15 10.25 1.76 13.24
CA LEU A 15 9.46 3.00 13.20
C LEU A 15 8.33 3.07 14.22
N HIS A 16 7.74 1.93 14.60
CA HIS A 16 6.62 1.91 15.56
C HIS A 16 7.05 2.34 16.97
N GLU A 17 8.29 2.11 17.36
CA GLU A 17 8.80 2.36 18.72
C GLU A 17 9.12 3.84 18.99
N THR A 18 9.06 4.71 17.96
CA THR A 18 9.34 6.17 18.07
C THR A 18 8.06 7.04 18.06
N SER A 19 6.89 6.43 18.27
CA SER A 19 5.56 7.06 18.15
C SER A 19 5.25 8.08 19.25
N CYS A 20 5.81 9.28 19.09
CA CYS A 20 5.32 10.49 19.76
C CYS A 20 5.25 11.72 18.85
N VAL A 21 5.65 11.66 17.56
CA VAL A 21 5.56 12.81 16.65
C VAL A 21 5.26 12.40 15.21
N ARG A 22 4.05 12.74 14.72
CA ARG A 22 3.68 13.05 13.30
C ARG A 22 4.02 12.06 12.16
N ASN A 23 4.52 10.85 12.42
CA ASN A 23 4.92 9.92 11.36
C ASN A 23 3.89 8.82 11.04
N HIS A 24 2.69 8.85 11.63
CA HIS A 24 1.68 7.80 11.46
C HIS A 24 1.37 7.54 9.98
N SER A 25 1.07 8.57 9.18
CA SER A 25 0.79 8.40 7.75
C SER A 25 1.93 7.73 6.97
N PHE A 26 3.18 7.95 7.35
CA PHE A 26 4.32 7.28 6.73
C PHE A 26 4.42 5.81 7.13
N ILE A 27 4.14 5.49 8.40
CA ILE A 27 4.05 4.09 8.89
C ILE A 27 2.96 3.36 8.12
N GLU A 28 1.78 3.96 7.99
CA GLU A 28 0.66 3.39 7.26
C GLU A 28 0.99 3.23 5.76
N PHE A 29 1.66 4.22 5.15
CA PHE A 29 2.14 4.13 3.77
C PHE A 29 3.16 3.00 3.57
N ALA A 30 4.11 2.84 4.50
CA ALA A 30 5.07 1.75 4.42
C ALA A 30 4.38 0.37 4.56
N GLY A 31 3.38 0.26 5.43
CA GLY A 31 2.51 -0.92 5.53
C GLY A 31 1.76 -1.22 4.23
N LEU A 32 1.13 -0.20 3.62
CA LEU A 32 0.46 -0.28 2.33
C LEU A 32 1.39 -0.81 1.23
N MET A 33 2.60 -0.24 1.11
CA MET A 33 3.56 -0.65 0.08
C MET A 33 4.03 -2.09 0.27
N ASN A 34 4.24 -2.54 1.51
CA ASN A 34 4.62 -3.92 1.80
C ASN A 34 3.51 -4.92 1.43
N GLU A 35 2.25 -4.57 1.70
CA GLU A 35 1.12 -5.42 1.34
C GLU A 35 0.98 -5.51 -0.19
N TYR A 36 1.13 -4.38 -0.89
CA TYR A 36 1.10 -4.33 -2.35
C TYR A 36 2.22 -5.17 -3.00
N ILE A 37 3.45 -5.09 -2.48
CA ILE A 37 4.58 -5.92 -2.94
C ILE A 37 4.27 -7.42 -2.75
N THR A 38 3.63 -7.77 -1.63
CA THR A 38 3.23 -9.16 -1.34
C THR A 38 2.22 -9.66 -2.38
N ALA A 39 1.22 -8.84 -2.73
CA ALA A 39 0.27 -9.15 -3.79
C ALA A 39 0.94 -9.32 -5.17
N CYS A 40 1.86 -8.42 -5.56
CA CYS A 40 2.60 -8.54 -6.81
C CYS A 40 3.42 -9.84 -6.88
N ARG A 41 4.07 -10.23 -5.78
CA ARG A 41 4.81 -11.52 -5.69
C ARG A 41 3.88 -12.71 -5.85
N ALA A 42 2.70 -12.68 -5.23
CA ALA A 42 1.71 -13.73 -5.36
C ALA A 42 1.16 -13.85 -6.80
N ALA A 43 0.89 -12.72 -7.45
CA ALA A 43 0.45 -12.67 -8.85
C ALA A 43 1.53 -13.23 -9.79
N ASN A 44 2.79 -12.80 -9.63
CA ASN A 44 3.91 -13.29 -10.43
C ASN A 44 4.10 -14.82 -10.27
N THR A 45 3.95 -15.34 -9.05
CA THR A 45 4.04 -16.80 -8.78
C THR A 45 2.94 -17.58 -9.51
N LYS A 46 1.81 -16.95 -9.84
CA LYS A 46 0.71 -17.54 -10.62
C LYS A 46 0.85 -17.30 -12.12
N GLY A 47 1.96 -16.73 -12.59
CA GLY A 47 2.17 -16.37 -13.99
C GLY A 47 1.38 -15.15 -14.46
N ILE A 48 0.88 -14.34 -13.53
CA ILE A 48 0.14 -13.11 -13.85
C ILE A 48 1.14 -11.95 -13.91
N ASP A 49 1.17 -11.24 -15.04
CA ASP A 49 1.94 -10.01 -15.19
C ASP A 49 1.23 -8.85 -14.46
N PHE A 50 1.62 -8.63 -13.21
CA PHE A 50 1.03 -7.58 -12.38
C PHE A 50 1.27 -6.17 -12.91
N THR A 51 2.22 -5.95 -13.84
CA THR A 51 2.44 -4.63 -14.45
C THR A 51 1.27 -4.21 -15.33
N GLN A 52 0.47 -5.17 -15.79
CA GLN A 52 -0.73 -4.96 -16.59
C GLN A 52 -2.00 -4.88 -15.73
N CYS A 53 -1.93 -5.18 -14.43
CA CYS A 53 -3.07 -5.13 -13.51
C CYS A 53 -3.42 -3.67 -13.15
N ASN A 54 -4.26 -3.05 -13.97
CA ASN A 54 -4.84 -1.74 -13.72
C ASN A 54 -6.23 -1.62 -14.35
N VAL A 55 -7.03 -0.64 -13.89
CA VAL A 55 -8.41 -0.43 -14.35
C VAL A 55 -8.50 -0.12 -15.85
N HIS A 56 -7.49 0.53 -16.43
CA HIS A 56 -7.47 0.90 -17.85
C HIS A 56 -7.25 -0.30 -18.76
N ASN A 57 -6.53 -1.31 -18.28
CA ASN A 57 -6.28 -2.56 -18.99
C ASN A 57 -7.30 -3.67 -18.64
N GLY A 58 -8.27 -3.37 -17.76
CA GLY A 58 -9.30 -4.32 -17.35
C GLY A 58 -8.78 -5.53 -16.55
N GLN A 59 -7.53 -5.50 -16.12
CA GLN A 59 -6.92 -6.57 -15.33
C GLN A 59 -6.83 -6.17 -13.86
N ILE A 60 -7.34 -7.05 -13.00
CA ILE A 60 -7.38 -6.81 -11.56
C ILE A 60 -6.21 -7.55 -10.92
N LEU A 61 -5.47 -6.87 -10.05
CA LEU A 61 -4.45 -7.52 -9.24
C LEU A 61 -5.16 -8.45 -8.23
N PRO A 62 -4.91 -9.77 -8.24
CA PRO A 62 -5.61 -10.68 -7.35
C PRO A 62 -5.15 -10.47 -5.90
N LEU A 63 -6.04 -9.95 -5.07
CA LEU A 63 -5.82 -9.79 -3.63
C LEU A 63 -6.58 -10.88 -2.87
N HIS A 64 -5.99 -11.38 -1.78
CA HIS A 64 -6.77 -12.12 -0.80
C HIS A 64 -7.72 -11.14 -0.06
N PRO A 65 -8.96 -11.53 0.31
CA PRO A 65 -9.91 -10.61 0.94
C PRO A 65 -9.33 -9.82 2.13
N VAL A 66 -8.62 -10.52 3.04
CA VAL A 66 -7.94 -9.89 4.19
C VAL A 66 -6.90 -8.84 3.78
N MET A 67 -6.22 -9.02 2.64
CA MET A 67 -5.27 -8.01 2.14
C MET A 67 -6.01 -6.76 1.66
N SER A 68 -7.17 -6.95 1.02
CA SER A 68 -8.01 -5.84 0.59
C SER A 68 -8.50 -5.02 1.78
N ASP A 69 -8.95 -5.68 2.85
CA ASP A 69 -9.37 -5.02 4.09
C ASP A 69 -8.22 -4.24 4.71
N TYR A 70 -7.05 -4.86 4.86
CA TYR A 70 -5.85 -4.22 5.42
C TYR A 70 -5.40 -3.00 4.59
N ILE A 71 -5.37 -3.11 3.26
CA ILE A 71 -5.04 -2.00 2.36
C ILE A 71 -6.02 -0.84 2.55
N ASN A 72 -7.33 -1.12 2.66
CA ASN A 72 -8.34 -0.10 2.86
C ASN A 72 -8.19 0.61 4.22
N GLU A 73 -7.90 -0.13 5.31
CA GLU A 73 -7.62 0.47 6.61
C GLU A 73 -6.42 1.44 6.55
N LYS A 74 -5.33 1.07 5.86
CA LYS A 74 -4.17 1.95 5.67
C LYS A 74 -4.50 3.21 4.88
N LEU A 75 -5.25 3.06 3.79
CA LEU A 75 -5.68 4.18 2.97
C LEU A 75 -6.59 5.14 3.76
N GLU A 76 -7.50 4.60 4.57
CA GLU A 76 -8.31 5.39 5.47
C GLU A 76 -7.42 6.20 6.43
N CYS A 77 -6.47 5.57 7.14
CA CYS A 77 -5.57 6.29 8.04
C CYS A 77 -4.68 7.35 7.34
N ILE A 78 -4.25 7.11 6.09
CA ILE A 78 -3.43 8.06 5.32
C ILE A 78 -4.25 9.28 4.88
N PHE A 79 -5.49 9.07 4.42
CA PHE A 79 -6.31 10.10 3.79
C PHE A 79 -7.44 10.64 4.67
N PHE A 80 -7.62 10.12 5.88
CA PHE A 80 -8.65 10.59 6.80
C PHE A 80 -8.53 12.10 7.03
N GLY A 81 -9.59 12.85 6.72
CA GLY A 81 -9.63 14.31 6.86
C GLY A 81 -8.88 15.09 5.79
N ALA A 82 -8.29 14.45 4.78
CA ALA A 82 -7.66 15.15 3.66
C ALA A 82 -8.75 15.73 2.73
N LYS A 83 -8.90 17.07 2.71
CA LYS A 83 -9.57 17.76 1.59
C LYS A 83 -8.64 17.69 0.37
N VAL A 84 -8.97 16.85 -0.61
CA VAL A 84 -8.15 16.65 -1.81
C VAL A 84 -8.39 17.73 -2.87
N LEU A 85 -9.53 18.45 -2.84
CA LEU A 85 -9.87 19.50 -3.82
C LEU A 85 -10.64 20.65 -3.15
N GLU A 86 -10.31 21.90 -3.51
CA GLU A 86 -11.20 23.06 -3.35
C GLU A 86 -11.90 23.31 -4.69
N ALA A 87 -13.23 23.41 -4.68
CA ALA A 87 -13.98 23.82 -5.86
C ALA A 87 -13.87 25.34 -6.02
N GLY A 88 -13.18 25.78 -7.09
CA GLY A 88 -13.20 27.18 -7.53
C GLY A 88 -13.93 27.27 -8.87
N GLU A 89 -15.00 28.06 -8.94
CA GLU A 89 -15.64 28.42 -10.21
C GLU A 89 -14.67 29.29 -11.03
N ALA A 90 -14.54 28.98 -12.32
CA ALA A 90 -13.82 29.83 -13.25
C ALA A 90 -14.59 31.15 -13.41
N ALA A 91 -13.88 32.27 -13.19
CA ALA A 91 -14.38 33.62 -13.43
C ALA A 91 -14.61 33.91 -14.92
#